data_AF-A0A1I3HVR7-F1
#
_entry.id   AF-A0A1I3HVR7-F1
#
_cell.length_a   1.000
_cell.length_b   1.000
_cell.length_c   1.000
_cell.angle_alpha   90.00
_cell.angle_beta   90.00
_cell.angle_gamma   90.00
#
_symmetry.space_group_name_H-M   'P 1'
#
loop_
_entity.id
_entity.type
_entity.pdbx_description
1 polymer ?
#
loop_
_entity_poly.entity_id
_entity_poly.type
_entity_poly.pdbx_seq_one_letter_code
_entity_poly.pdbx_strand_id
1 'polypeptide(L)'
;MSIVAAFMVPHPPMIVPEVGRGSENQVEKTIKAYEKVADEIAALKPETIIISSPHSVMYSDYFHISPGAGATGSFADFGAPQVRFDVDYDEELVKKICTLAETSHFPAGTLGEKRPELDHGTMVPLWFITKKYKDFKLVRMGLSGYDLLKHYEYGMMIKNAVESLGRRIVYVASGDLSHKLQDYGPYGFAEEGPVYDKRIMDVCSGGRFGELFDFDENFCEKAAECGHKSFVIMAGTLDGKAVEATQYSHEDVTGVGYGICSFIPKGDDDGRHFLDARLKLVENELIEKSKKSDAYVKLARASAEYYVKNGEVLPLPEDVAPELLNVRAGAFVSIHKFGALRGCIGTIASTQKNLALEIIENAVSAVSKDPRFQPVTEDELKYLDINVDVLGEAEKISSPAELDVKKYGVIVQSGYKRGLLLPDLDGVDTVEQQISIARRKGGIAPDEKVDLFRFEVVRHY
;
A
#
# COMPACT_ATOMS: atom_id res chain seq x y z
N MET A 1 4.19 27.38 14.38
CA MET A 1 3.64 26.23 13.64
C MET A 1 4.80 25.57 12.93
N SER A 2 5.08 24.30 13.23
CA SER A 2 6.30 23.63 12.76
C SER A 2 6.18 23.19 11.30
N ILE A 3 5.08 22.55 10.91
CA ILE A 3 4.75 22.29 9.49
C ILE A 3 4.02 23.49 8.94
N VAL A 4 4.64 24.23 8.00
CA VAL A 4 4.09 25.51 7.53
C VAL A 4 3.34 25.42 6.21
N ALA A 5 3.60 24.38 5.42
CA ALA A 5 2.87 24.04 4.22
C ALA A 5 3.18 22.59 3.82
N ALA A 6 2.25 21.98 3.10
CA ALA A 6 2.51 20.76 2.35
C ALA A 6 2.10 20.92 0.89
N PHE A 7 2.78 20.20 -0.01
CA PHE A 7 2.54 20.26 -1.45
C PHE A 7 2.45 18.86 -2.04
N MET A 8 1.42 18.64 -2.86
CA MET A 8 1.32 17.51 -3.78
C MET A 8 1.90 17.96 -5.11
N VAL A 9 2.92 17.27 -5.61
CA VAL A 9 3.60 17.64 -6.86
C VAL A 9 3.98 16.41 -7.69
N PRO A 10 3.91 16.49 -9.03
CA PRO A 10 4.37 15.44 -9.92
C PRO A 10 5.90 15.43 -10.00
N HIS A 11 6.47 14.39 -10.62
CA HIS A 11 7.90 14.26 -10.84
C HIS A 11 8.33 13.68 -12.19
N PRO A 12 7.64 13.94 -13.31
CA PRO A 12 8.06 13.40 -14.59
C PRO A 12 9.37 14.08 -15.00
N PRO A 13 10.48 13.37 -15.25
CA PRO A 13 11.76 14.01 -15.59
C PRO A 13 11.66 14.95 -16.80
N MET A 14 10.70 14.71 -17.70
CA MET A 14 10.45 15.55 -18.87
C MET A 14 10.12 17.02 -18.54
N ILE A 15 9.65 17.38 -17.34
CA ILE A 15 9.35 18.79 -17.00
C ILE A 15 10.60 19.60 -16.64
N VAL A 16 11.76 18.95 -16.56
CA VAL A 16 13.07 19.61 -16.50
C VAL A 16 13.51 19.89 -17.94
N PRO A 17 13.62 21.15 -18.40
CA PRO A 17 13.91 21.50 -19.80
C PRO A 17 15.17 20.85 -20.37
N GLU A 18 16.22 20.66 -19.55
CA GLU A 18 17.44 19.96 -19.97
C GLU A 18 17.21 18.48 -20.32
N VAL A 19 16.19 17.87 -19.74
CA VAL A 19 15.71 16.50 -20.02
C VAL A 19 14.64 16.52 -21.10
N GLY A 20 13.62 17.36 -20.96
CA GLY A 20 12.46 17.45 -21.84
C GLY A 20 12.77 17.94 -23.26
N ARG A 21 13.78 18.82 -23.42
CA ARG A 21 14.27 19.33 -24.72
C ARG A 21 13.15 19.83 -25.64
N GLY A 22 12.17 20.51 -25.09
CA GLY A 22 10.99 21.04 -25.76
C GLY A 22 9.70 20.25 -25.52
N SER A 23 9.78 19.00 -25.05
CA SER A 23 8.60 18.18 -24.74
C SER A 23 7.85 18.64 -23.48
N GLU A 24 8.53 19.35 -22.59
CA GLU A 24 7.97 19.97 -21.39
C GLU A 24 6.84 20.97 -21.72
N ASN A 25 6.87 21.58 -22.91
CA ASN A 25 5.85 22.54 -23.35
C ASN A 25 4.45 21.93 -23.49
N GLN A 26 4.33 20.60 -23.52
CA GLN A 26 3.04 19.91 -23.53
C GLN A 26 2.27 20.10 -22.22
N VAL A 27 2.97 20.33 -21.11
CA VAL A 27 2.42 20.43 -19.75
C VAL A 27 2.75 21.78 -19.13
N GLU A 28 2.57 22.84 -19.92
CA GLU A 28 2.93 24.21 -19.54
C GLU A 28 2.19 24.68 -18.27
N LYS A 29 0.94 24.24 -18.05
CA LYS A 29 0.19 24.64 -16.85
C LYS A 29 0.79 24.02 -15.60
N THR A 30 1.20 22.75 -15.68
CA THR A 30 1.91 22.04 -14.61
C THR A 30 3.22 22.74 -14.26
N ILE A 31 4.01 23.13 -15.25
CA ILE A 31 5.28 23.84 -15.03
C ILE A 31 5.04 25.19 -14.35
N LYS A 32 4.06 25.97 -14.83
CA LYS A 32 3.70 27.27 -14.22
C LYS A 32 3.21 27.11 -12.78
N ALA A 33 2.43 26.07 -12.50
CA ALA A 33 1.98 25.72 -11.16
C ALA A 33 3.15 25.32 -10.25
N TYR A 34 4.12 24.56 -10.77
CA TYR A 34 5.33 24.17 -10.04
C TYR A 34 6.22 25.37 -9.68
N GLU A 35 6.43 26.29 -10.63
CA GLU A 35 7.16 27.53 -10.38
C GLU A 35 6.49 28.36 -9.27
N LYS A 36 5.15 28.40 -9.24
CA LYS A 36 4.40 29.03 -8.14
C LYS A 36 4.62 28.32 -6.81
N VAL A 37 4.60 26.99 -6.78
CA VAL A 37 4.92 26.21 -5.57
C VAL A 37 6.34 26.53 -5.08
N ALA A 38 7.33 26.60 -5.98
CA ALA A 38 8.70 26.95 -5.62
C ALA A 38 8.81 28.38 -5.07
N ASP A 39 8.07 29.35 -5.64
CA ASP A 39 7.99 30.71 -5.11
C ASP A 39 7.35 30.75 -3.70
N GLU A 40 6.31 29.95 -3.46
CA GLU A 40 5.68 29.82 -2.13
C GLU A 40 6.63 29.21 -1.10
N ILE A 41 7.35 28.14 -1.44
CA ILE A 41 8.36 27.54 -0.58
C ILE A 41 9.46 28.56 -0.25
N ALA A 42 9.93 29.32 -1.25
CA ALA A 42 10.94 30.34 -1.06
C ALA A 42 10.46 31.49 -0.15
N ALA A 43 9.20 31.90 -0.28
CA ALA A 43 8.59 32.90 0.59
C ALA A 43 8.45 32.40 2.03
N LEU A 44 8.14 31.10 2.20
CA LEU A 44 8.05 30.48 3.51
C LEU A 44 9.42 30.38 4.19
N LYS A 45 10.52 30.17 3.47
CA LYS A 45 11.86 29.96 4.06
C LYS A 45 11.90 28.84 5.13
N PRO A 46 11.54 27.59 4.77
CA PRO A 46 11.67 26.47 5.70
C PRO A 46 13.14 26.22 6.07
N GLU A 47 13.38 25.78 7.30
CA GLU A 47 14.70 25.27 7.71
C GLU A 47 14.96 23.91 7.07
N THR A 48 13.91 23.09 6.96
CA THR A 48 13.99 21.73 6.41
C THR A 48 12.87 21.48 5.41
N ILE A 49 13.20 20.85 4.29
CA ILE A 49 12.22 20.34 3.34
C ILE A 49 12.20 18.82 3.48
N ILE A 50 11.02 18.25 3.66
CA ILE A 50 10.82 16.80 3.66
C ILE A 50 10.26 16.40 2.29
N ILE A 51 10.88 15.43 1.62
CA ILE A 51 10.40 14.89 0.34
C ILE A 51 10.19 13.39 0.47
N SER A 52 8.95 12.94 0.25
CA SER A 52 8.64 11.53 0.05
C SER A 52 8.64 11.19 -1.43
N SER A 53 9.36 10.13 -1.81
CA SER A 53 9.45 9.68 -3.21
C SER A 53 9.12 8.19 -3.34
N PRO A 54 8.24 7.81 -4.30
CA PRO A 54 7.98 6.40 -4.63
C PRO A 54 9.15 5.72 -5.33
N HIS A 55 10.14 6.48 -5.82
CA HIS A 55 11.32 5.95 -6.52
C HIS A 55 12.54 5.82 -5.61
N SER A 56 12.39 6.15 -4.33
CA SER A 56 13.35 5.79 -3.28
C SER A 56 13.28 4.29 -2.98
N VAL A 57 14.21 3.80 -2.16
CA VAL A 57 14.21 2.40 -1.72
C VAL A 57 12.90 2.09 -0.98
N MET A 58 12.17 1.08 -1.46
CA MET A 58 10.91 0.63 -0.89
C MET A 58 11.05 -0.82 -0.41
N TYR A 59 10.61 -1.07 0.82
CA TYR A 59 10.55 -2.40 1.42
C TYR A 59 9.10 -2.78 1.69
N SER A 60 8.80 -4.08 1.66
CA SER A 60 7.45 -4.58 1.94
C SER A 60 6.99 -4.29 3.37
N ASP A 61 7.93 -4.25 4.31
CA ASP A 61 7.71 -4.30 5.75
C ASP A 61 8.46 -3.21 6.52
N TYR A 62 9.01 -2.20 5.83
CA TYR A 62 9.80 -1.13 6.44
C TYR A 62 9.70 0.20 5.67
N PHE A 63 9.67 1.32 6.38
CA PHE A 63 9.77 2.68 5.83
C PHE A 63 11.21 3.17 5.92
N HIS A 64 11.87 3.25 4.76
CA HIS A 64 13.26 3.70 4.69
C HIS A 64 13.37 5.23 4.68
N ILE A 65 14.21 5.76 5.56
CA ILE A 65 14.62 7.16 5.65
C ILE A 65 16.09 7.23 5.25
N SER A 66 16.46 8.15 4.37
CA SER A 66 17.84 8.23 3.89
C SER A 66 18.80 8.58 5.03
N PRO A 67 19.83 7.75 5.31
CA PRO A 67 20.86 8.06 6.30
C PRO A 67 21.89 9.07 5.81
N GLY A 68 22.80 9.43 6.72
CA GLY A 68 24.00 10.20 6.41
C GLY A 68 23.81 11.71 6.45
N ALA A 69 24.89 12.43 6.15
CA ALA A 69 24.93 13.89 6.22
C ALA A 69 24.36 14.60 4.98
N GLY A 70 24.11 13.86 3.89
CA GLY A 70 23.67 14.42 2.63
C GLY A 70 23.70 13.41 1.49
N ALA A 71 23.33 13.85 0.30
CA ALA A 71 23.38 13.03 -0.91
C ALA A 71 23.67 13.87 -2.15
N THR A 72 24.12 13.17 -3.20
CA THR A 72 24.27 13.76 -4.53
C THR A 72 23.38 13.04 -5.53
N GLY A 73 23.07 13.70 -6.64
CA GLY A 73 22.29 13.10 -7.72
C GLY A 73 22.46 13.85 -9.03
N SER A 74 22.12 13.21 -10.14
CA SER A 74 22.09 13.87 -11.44
C SER A 74 21.06 13.25 -12.37
N PHE A 75 20.61 14.02 -13.35
CA PHE A 75 19.76 13.51 -14.44
C PHE A 75 20.56 12.81 -15.55
N ALA A 76 21.71 12.20 -15.23
CA ALA A 76 22.53 11.48 -16.22
C ALA A 76 21.75 10.34 -16.91
N ASP A 77 20.97 9.57 -16.16
CA ASP A 77 20.12 8.48 -16.67
C ASP A 77 19.03 8.99 -17.63
N PHE A 78 18.74 10.29 -17.59
CA PHE A 78 17.78 10.97 -18.47
C PHE A 78 18.47 11.84 -19.53
N GLY A 79 19.78 11.66 -19.75
CA GLY A 79 20.54 12.37 -20.77
C GLY A 79 20.86 13.84 -20.44
N ALA A 80 20.78 14.24 -19.17
CA ALA A 80 21.11 15.59 -18.69
C ALA A 80 22.12 15.54 -17.51
N PRO A 81 23.32 14.97 -17.69
CA PRO A 81 24.32 14.79 -16.62
C PRO A 81 24.85 16.11 -16.03
N GLN A 82 24.62 17.24 -16.70
CA GLN A 82 24.96 18.58 -16.23
C GLN A 82 24.02 19.09 -15.12
N VAL A 83 22.79 18.56 -15.04
CA VAL A 83 21.85 18.90 -13.97
C VAL A 83 22.17 18.00 -12.78
N ARG A 84 22.82 18.59 -11.78
CA ARG A 84 23.36 17.91 -10.61
C ARG A 84 22.91 18.58 -9.31
N PHE A 85 22.80 17.77 -8.28
CA PHE A 85 22.41 18.18 -6.94
C PHE A 85 23.45 17.70 -5.94
N ASP A 86 23.68 18.54 -4.94
CA ASP A 86 24.44 18.25 -3.73
C ASP A 86 23.63 18.88 -2.60
N VAL A 87 23.14 18.05 -1.68
CA VAL A 87 22.20 18.45 -0.63
C VAL A 87 22.65 17.92 0.71
N ASP A 88 22.52 18.75 1.73
CA ASP A 88 22.74 18.34 3.12
C ASP A 88 21.44 17.82 3.73
N TYR A 89 21.54 16.76 4.52
CA TYR A 89 20.41 16.20 5.26
C TYR A 89 20.23 16.83 6.65
N ASP A 90 18.98 16.87 7.13
CA ASP A 90 18.65 17.21 8.52
C ASP A 90 18.81 15.95 9.39
N GLU A 91 20.06 15.64 9.75
CA GLU A 91 20.40 14.46 10.56
C GLU A 91 19.69 14.44 11.92
N GLU A 92 19.45 15.61 12.52
CA GLU A 92 18.76 15.73 13.80
C GLU A 92 17.31 15.29 13.68
N LEU A 93 16.61 15.77 12.64
CA LEU A 93 15.23 15.36 12.38
C LEU A 93 15.13 13.87 12.01
N VAL A 94 16.03 13.36 11.17
CA VAL A 94 16.09 11.92 10.83
C VAL A 94 16.26 11.08 12.10
N LYS A 95 17.22 11.43 12.96
CA LYS A 95 17.45 10.73 14.22
C LYS A 95 16.22 10.78 15.12
N LYS A 96 15.55 11.92 15.21
CA LYS A 96 14.33 12.07 16.02
C LYS A 96 13.21 11.16 15.53
N ILE A 97 12.98 11.08 14.21
CA ILE A 97 12.00 10.18 13.62
C ILE A 97 12.36 8.73 13.94
N CYS A 98 13.63 8.33 13.78
CA CYS A 98 14.08 6.97 14.09
C CYS A 98 13.85 6.62 15.57
N THR A 99 14.18 7.51 16.51
CA THR A 99 13.94 7.28 17.94
C THR A 99 12.45 7.12 18.27
N LEU A 100 11.57 7.90 17.64
CA LEU A 100 10.13 7.73 17.82
C LEU A 100 9.65 6.39 17.24
N ALA A 101 10.17 6.00 16.07
CA ALA A 101 9.86 4.73 15.45
C ALA A 101 10.28 3.54 16.34
N GLU A 102 11.51 3.54 16.84
CA GLU A 102 12.01 2.52 17.76
C GLU A 102 11.17 2.44 19.05
N THR A 103 10.85 3.57 19.67
CA THR A 103 10.10 3.62 20.94
C THR A 103 8.66 3.11 20.77
N SER A 104 8.05 3.39 19.62
CA SER A 104 6.67 2.97 19.28
C SER A 104 6.60 1.62 18.56
N HIS A 105 7.75 0.94 18.37
CA HIS A 105 7.85 -0.29 17.58
C HIS A 105 7.30 -0.14 16.16
N PHE A 106 7.40 1.06 15.60
CA PHE A 106 7.00 1.36 14.24
C PHE A 106 8.14 0.99 13.27
N PRO A 107 7.85 0.32 12.15
CA PRO A 107 8.87 -0.19 11.24
C PRO A 107 9.41 0.91 10.30
N ALA A 108 10.11 1.90 10.86
CA ALA A 108 10.74 2.97 10.10
C ALA A 108 12.15 3.29 10.59
N GLY A 109 12.99 3.80 9.70
CA GLY A 109 14.34 4.25 10.03
C GLY A 109 15.30 4.12 8.86
N THR A 110 16.60 4.04 9.15
CA THR A 110 17.67 4.15 8.16
C THR A 110 18.25 2.81 7.69
N LEU A 111 17.71 1.68 8.17
CA LEU A 111 18.22 0.36 7.82
C LEU A 111 17.90 0.01 6.36
N GLY A 112 18.85 -0.63 5.69
CA GLY A 112 18.66 -1.15 4.34
C GLY A 112 18.86 -0.12 3.23
N GLU A 113 19.74 0.87 3.38
CA GLU A 113 20.09 1.73 2.24
C GLU A 113 20.70 0.89 1.09
N LYS A 114 20.19 1.11 -0.12
CA LYS A 114 20.68 0.45 -1.36
C LYS A 114 21.17 1.44 -2.41
N ARG A 115 20.59 2.64 -2.44
CA ARG A 115 20.88 3.71 -3.41
C ARG A 115 21.00 5.05 -2.66
N PRO A 116 22.21 5.44 -2.25
CA PRO A 116 22.42 6.70 -1.55
C PRO A 116 22.18 7.91 -2.46
N GLU A 117 22.30 7.74 -3.78
CA GLU A 117 22.07 8.81 -4.76
C GLU A 117 20.59 9.25 -4.78
N LEU A 118 20.35 10.54 -5.05
CA LEU A 118 19.00 11.08 -5.19
C LEU A 118 18.31 10.47 -6.42
N ASP A 119 17.09 9.98 -6.23
CA ASP A 119 16.21 9.49 -7.27
C ASP A 119 15.49 10.65 -7.98
N HIS A 120 14.93 10.39 -9.16
CA HIS A 120 14.25 11.42 -9.96
C HIS A 120 12.99 11.98 -9.29
N GLY A 121 12.27 11.17 -8.51
CA GLY A 121 11.13 11.61 -7.71
C GLY A 121 11.53 12.66 -6.67
N THR A 122 12.75 12.62 -6.17
CA THR A 122 13.31 13.66 -5.30
C THR A 122 13.91 14.83 -6.10
N MET A 123 14.63 14.55 -7.19
CA MET A 123 15.37 15.57 -7.96
C MET A 123 14.47 16.51 -8.76
N VAL A 124 13.33 16.07 -9.28
CA VAL A 124 12.42 16.95 -10.03
C VAL A 124 11.87 18.07 -9.15
N PRO A 125 11.28 17.81 -7.96
CA PRO A 125 10.93 18.88 -7.03
C PRO A 125 12.10 19.77 -6.64
N LEU A 126 13.27 19.18 -6.33
CA LEU A 126 14.45 19.94 -5.98
C LEU A 126 14.91 20.88 -7.11
N TRP A 127 14.76 20.49 -8.37
CA TRP A 127 15.12 21.33 -9.51
C TRP A 127 14.36 22.65 -9.50
N PHE A 128 13.04 22.63 -9.26
CA PHE A 128 12.23 23.85 -9.17
C PHE A 128 12.54 24.63 -7.89
N ILE A 129 12.57 23.95 -6.74
CA ILE A 129 12.78 24.60 -5.44
C ILE A 129 14.13 25.30 -5.38
N THR A 130 15.22 24.63 -5.77
CA THR A 130 16.59 25.15 -5.66
C THR A 130 16.88 26.32 -6.60
N LYS A 131 16.03 26.59 -7.59
CA LYS A 131 16.09 27.83 -8.38
C LYS A 131 15.65 29.06 -7.60
N LYS A 132 14.75 28.89 -6.61
CA LYS A 132 14.14 29.98 -5.85
C LYS A 132 14.67 30.07 -4.42
N TYR A 133 15.03 28.93 -3.82
CA TYR A 133 15.45 28.85 -2.43
C TYR A 133 16.45 27.71 -2.20
N LYS A 134 17.55 27.97 -1.50
CA LYS A 134 18.64 27.00 -1.26
C LYS A 134 19.05 26.85 0.21
N ASP A 135 18.55 27.71 1.09
CA ASP A 135 18.94 27.73 2.50
C ASP A 135 18.05 26.77 3.32
N PHE A 136 18.16 25.47 3.03
CA PHE A 136 17.42 24.42 3.72
C PHE A 136 18.24 23.15 3.86
N LYS A 137 17.88 22.32 4.83
CA LYS A 137 18.29 20.90 4.92
C LYS A 137 17.20 20.00 4.34
N LEU A 138 17.57 18.83 3.84
CA LEU A 138 16.64 17.88 3.23
C LEU A 138 16.39 16.68 4.16
N VAL A 139 15.17 16.15 4.16
CA VAL A 139 14.90 14.77 4.59
C VAL A 139 14.27 14.05 3.41
N ARG A 140 14.95 13.03 2.89
CA ARG A 140 14.44 12.16 1.83
C ARG A 140 13.96 10.84 2.42
N MET A 141 12.70 10.50 2.18
CA MET A 141 12.09 9.26 2.66
C MET A 141 11.38 8.51 1.53
N GLY A 142 11.34 7.17 1.66
CA GLY A 142 10.61 6.30 0.76
C GLY A 142 9.21 5.95 1.26
N LEU A 143 8.53 5.13 0.48
CA LEU A 143 7.25 4.52 0.82
C LEU A 143 7.47 3.10 1.37
N SER A 144 6.38 2.36 1.64
CA SER A 144 6.45 0.97 2.10
C SER A 144 5.36 0.09 1.49
N GLY A 145 5.52 -1.22 1.59
CA GLY A 145 4.52 -2.22 1.22
C GLY A 145 3.32 -2.29 2.19
N TYR A 146 3.34 -1.55 3.30
CA TYR A 146 2.20 -1.45 4.19
C TYR A 146 0.97 -0.77 3.57
N ASP A 147 -0.17 -0.95 4.22
CA ASP A 147 -1.45 -0.31 3.89
C ASP A 147 -1.43 1.23 4.07
N LEU A 148 -2.49 1.89 3.58
CA LEU A 148 -2.63 3.34 3.64
C LEU A 148 -2.76 3.88 5.07
N LEU A 149 -3.34 3.13 6.01
CA LEU A 149 -3.48 3.59 7.40
C LEU A 149 -2.11 3.69 8.05
N LYS A 150 -1.24 2.71 7.80
CA LYS A 150 0.15 2.73 8.27
C LYS A 150 0.98 3.85 7.64
N HIS A 151 0.74 4.19 6.38
CA HIS A 151 1.35 5.36 5.73
C HIS A 151 0.91 6.68 6.37
N TYR A 152 -0.38 6.80 6.74
CA TYR A 152 -0.88 7.99 7.42
C TYR A 152 -0.31 8.11 8.84
N GLU A 153 -0.24 6.99 9.58
CA GLU A 153 0.40 6.91 10.90
C GLU A 153 1.89 7.33 10.82
N TYR A 154 2.60 6.96 9.75
CA TYR A 154 3.96 7.44 9.51
C TYR A 154 4.02 8.97 9.38
N GLY A 155 3.06 9.57 8.67
CA GLY A 155 2.89 11.02 8.60
C GLY A 155 2.69 11.67 9.97
N MET A 156 1.84 11.08 10.82
CA MET A 156 1.62 11.56 12.19
C MET A 156 2.89 11.47 13.04
N MET A 157 3.68 10.41 12.86
CA MET A 157 4.99 10.27 13.53
C MET A 157 5.97 11.36 13.09
N ILE A 158 6.03 11.67 11.80
CA ILE A 158 6.86 12.76 11.26
C ILE A 158 6.42 14.09 11.87
N LYS A 159 5.11 14.37 11.94
CA LYS A 159 4.57 15.56 12.61
C LYS A 159 5.06 15.65 14.05
N ASN A 160 4.95 14.56 14.82
CA ASN A 160 5.40 14.54 16.21
C ASN A 160 6.91 14.82 16.34
N ALA A 161 7.74 14.25 15.45
CA ALA A 161 9.18 14.54 15.43
C ALA A 161 9.46 16.02 15.16
N VAL A 162 8.86 16.56 14.11
CA VAL A 162 8.99 17.96 13.67
C VAL A 162 8.53 18.93 14.77
N GLU A 163 7.36 18.69 15.37
CA GLU A 163 6.82 19.52 16.45
C GLU A 163 7.71 19.46 17.70
N SER A 164 8.23 18.28 18.05
CA SER A 164 9.10 18.12 19.23
C SER A 164 10.45 18.84 19.12
N LEU A 165 10.97 19.01 17.89
CA LEU A 165 12.19 19.78 17.62
C LEU A 165 11.90 21.27 17.41
N GLY A 166 10.62 21.67 17.28
CA GLY A 166 10.24 23.01 16.88
C GLY A 166 10.74 23.38 15.47
N ARG A 167 11.06 22.39 14.63
CA ARG A 167 11.66 22.60 13.31
C ARG A 167 10.62 23.16 12.35
N ARG A 168 10.96 24.23 11.65
CA ARG A 168 10.07 24.82 10.64
C ARG A 168 10.24 24.15 9.28
N ILE A 169 9.27 23.33 8.87
CA ILE A 169 9.37 22.50 7.66
C ILE A 169 8.28 22.77 6.63
N VAL A 170 8.62 22.47 5.38
CA VAL A 170 7.66 22.20 4.30
C VAL A 170 7.71 20.71 3.97
N TYR A 171 6.53 20.12 3.75
CA TYR A 171 6.42 18.74 3.24
C TYR A 171 6.12 18.74 1.74
N VAL A 172 6.81 17.93 0.95
CA VAL A 172 6.59 17.77 -0.49
C VAL A 172 6.33 16.30 -0.78
N ALA A 173 5.07 15.98 -1.07
CA ALA A 173 4.67 14.67 -1.54
C ALA A 173 4.87 14.59 -3.05
N SER A 174 5.97 13.95 -3.44
CA SER A 174 6.32 13.74 -4.83
C SER A 174 5.61 12.49 -5.35
N GLY A 175 4.88 12.62 -6.45
CA GLY A 175 4.05 11.55 -7.00
C GLY A 175 3.31 11.97 -8.27
N ASP A 176 3.47 11.20 -9.34
CA ASP A 176 2.56 11.29 -10.49
C ASP A 176 1.21 10.60 -10.15
N LEU A 177 0.14 10.99 -10.84
CA LEU A 177 -1.18 10.37 -10.69
C LEU A 177 -1.26 9.10 -11.55
N SER A 178 -2.37 8.82 -12.23
CA SER A 178 -2.49 7.63 -13.08
C SER A 178 -1.50 7.67 -14.24
N HIS A 179 -0.89 6.53 -14.54
CA HIS A 179 -0.06 6.36 -15.73
C HIS A 179 -0.82 5.76 -16.94
N LYS A 180 -2.12 5.53 -16.79
CA LYS A 180 -2.97 4.81 -17.76
C LYS A 180 -4.16 5.62 -18.27
N LEU A 181 -3.94 6.89 -18.59
CA LEU A 181 -5.01 7.81 -18.95
C LEU A 181 -5.42 7.73 -20.43
N GLN A 182 -4.54 7.23 -21.30
CA GLN A 182 -4.71 7.28 -22.75
C GLN A 182 -4.15 6.03 -23.42
N ASP A 183 -4.78 5.55 -24.51
CA ASP A 183 -4.31 4.37 -25.26
C ASP A 183 -2.90 4.54 -25.83
N TYR A 184 -2.52 5.78 -26.16
CA TYR A 184 -1.21 6.14 -26.70
C TYR A 184 -0.17 6.47 -25.61
N GLY A 185 -0.58 6.44 -24.34
CA GLY A 185 0.31 6.67 -23.21
C GLY A 185 1.34 5.55 -23.05
N PRO A 186 2.43 5.79 -22.30
CA PRO A 186 3.53 4.82 -22.16
C PRO A 186 3.10 3.48 -21.52
N TYR A 187 1.96 3.45 -20.83
CA TYR A 187 1.45 2.26 -20.14
C TYR A 187 0.07 1.81 -20.63
N GLY A 188 -0.41 2.37 -21.76
CA GLY A 188 -1.73 2.10 -22.33
C GLY A 188 -2.87 2.70 -21.50
N PHE A 189 -4.11 2.29 -21.80
CA PHE A 189 -5.31 2.76 -21.13
C PHE A 189 -5.85 1.74 -20.12
N ALA A 190 -6.39 2.24 -19.01
CA ALA A 190 -7.27 1.51 -18.11
C ALA A 190 -8.42 2.42 -17.67
N GLU A 191 -9.63 1.89 -17.55
CA GLU A 191 -10.80 2.68 -17.13
C GLU A 191 -10.60 3.30 -15.74
N GLU A 192 -9.84 2.63 -14.88
CA GLU A 192 -9.48 3.10 -13.55
C GLU A 192 -8.62 4.38 -13.58
N GLY A 193 -7.84 4.61 -14.64
CA GLY A 193 -6.90 5.73 -14.71
C GLY A 193 -7.58 7.10 -14.64
N PRO A 194 -8.49 7.44 -15.57
CA PRO A 194 -9.21 8.72 -15.53
C PRO A 194 -10.10 8.88 -14.30
N VAL A 195 -10.64 7.76 -13.78
CA VAL A 195 -11.44 7.76 -12.55
C VAL A 195 -10.58 8.11 -11.34
N TYR A 196 -9.37 7.54 -11.27
CA TYR A 196 -8.40 7.81 -10.21
C TYR A 196 -8.03 9.30 -10.20
N ASP A 197 -7.56 9.83 -11.33
CA ASP A 197 -7.12 11.22 -11.48
C ASP A 197 -8.21 12.23 -11.06
N LYS A 198 -9.43 12.03 -11.56
CA LYS A 198 -10.56 12.89 -11.21
C LYS A 198 -10.84 12.87 -9.71
N ARG A 199 -10.84 11.67 -9.12
CA ARG A 199 -11.20 11.47 -7.71
C ARG A 199 -10.10 12.01 -6.79
N ILE A 200 -8.83 11.72 -7.07
CA ILE A 200 -7.72 12.19 -6.23
C ILE A 200 -7.59 13.72 -6.28
N MET A 201 -7.79 14.34 -7.44
CA MET A 201 -7.80 15.79 -7.56
C MET A 201 -8.98 16.43 -6.82
N ASP A 202 -10.17 15.84 -6.87
CA ASP A 202 -11.32 16.31 -6.10
C ASP A 202 -11.06 16.23 -4.58
N VAL A 203 -10.58 15.08 -4.09
CA VAL A 203 -10.22 14.87 -2.68
C VAL A 203 -9.16 15.87 -2.22
N CYS A 204 -8.07 16.02 -2.98
CA CYS A 204 -6.98 16.92 -2.65
C CYS A 204 -7.38 18.39 -2.77
N SER A 205 -8.17 18.79 -3.76
CA SER A 205 -8.64 20.18 -3.89
C SER A 205 -9.53 20.62 -2.73
N GLY A 206 -10.30 19.69 -2.14
CA GLY A 206 -11.12 19.94 -0.95
C GLY A 206 -10.42 19.69 0.38
N GLY A 207 -9.16 19.23 0.38
CA GLY A 207 -8.46 18.83 1.61
C GLY A 207 -9.18 17.73 2.40
N ARG A 208 -9.92 16.83 1.73
CA ARG A 208 -10.76 15.79 2.35
C ARG A 208 -9.98 14.51 2.62
N PHE A 209 -8.90 14.62 3.40
CA PHE A 209 -7.90 13.56 3.50
C PHE A 209 -8.42 12.21 4.02
N GLY A 210 -9.51 12.18 4.78
CA GLY A 210 -10.15 10.93 5.18
C GLY A 210 -10.65 10.06 4.01
N GLU A 211 -10.92 10.67 2.85
CA GLU A 211 -11.33 9.97 1.62
C GLU A 211 -10.13 9.34 0.88
N LEU A 212 -8.88 9.67 1.24
CA LEU A 212 -7.68 9.03 0.64
C LEU A 212 -7.61 7.53 0.96
N PHE A 213 -8.21 7.10 2.07
CA PHE A 213 -8.28 5.70 2.47
C PHE A 213 -9.30 4.89 1.66
N ASP A 214 -10.14 5.53 0.84
CA ASP A 214 -11.18 4.86 0.04
C ASP A 214 -10.69 4.45 -1.35
N PHE A 215 -9.40 4.56 -1.60
CA PHE A 215 -8.74 4.09 -2.82
C PHE A 215 -8.11 2.74 -2.47
N ASP A 216 -8.81 1.65 -2.81
CA ASP A 216 -8.30 0.31 -2.57
C ASP A 216 -7.05 0.03 -3.42
N GLU A 217 -6.22 -0.90 -2.95
CA GLU A 217 -4.91 -1.17 -3.56
C GLU A 217 -5.04 -1.65 -5.01
N ASN A 218 -6.05 -2.49 -5.31
CA ASN A 218 -6.30 -2.98 -6.66
C ASN A 218 -6.70 -1.83 -7.61
N PHE A 219 -7.54 -0.90 -7.16
CA PHE A 219 -7.87 0.30 -7.93
C PHE A 219 -6.65 1.14 -8.25
N CYS A 220 -5.77 1.41 -7.26
CA CYS A 220 -4.52 2.13 -7.47
C CYS A 220 -3.55 1.39 -8.41
N GLU A 221 -3.37 0.08 -8.22
CA GLU A 221 -2.53 -0.76 -9.06
C GLU A 221 -2.99 -0.76 -10.52
N LYS A 222 -4.31 -0.85 -10.75
CA LYS A 222 -4.88 -0.80 -12.10
C LYS A 222 -4.69 0.56 -12.75
N ALA A 223 -4.86 1.64 -12.00
CA ALA A 223 -4.55 3.00 -12.44
C ALA A 223 -3.04 3.23 -12.67
N ALA A 224 -2.18 2.32 -12.19
CA ALA A 224 -0.73 2.37 -12.26
C ALA A 224 -0.16 3.70 -11.73
N GLU A 225 -0.77 4.21 -10.67
CA GLU A 225 -0.34 5.44 -10.00
C GLU A 225 0.92 5.20 -9.14
N CYS A 226 1.67 6.25 -8.83
CA CYS A 226 2.81 6.15 -7.91
C CYS A 226 2.77 7.12 -6.71
N GLY A 227 1.89 8.12 -6.73
CA GLY A 227 1.85 9.18 -5.74
C GLY A 227 0.99 8.93 -4.50
N HIS A 228 0.00 8.03 -4.55
CA HIS A 228 -1.07 7.95 -3.55
C HIS A 228 -0.55 7.78 -2.12
N LYS A 229 0.33 6.80 -1.93
CA LYS A 229 0.98 6.53 -0.63
C LYS A 229 1.80 7.73 -0.13
N SER A 230 2.42 8.50 -1.02
CA SER A 230 3.13 9.76 -0.72
C SER A 230 2.16 10.84 -0.21
N PHE A 231 0.99 10.98 -0.86
CA PHE A 231 -0.07 11.92 -0.47
C PHE A 231 -0.72 11.56 0.87
N VAL A 232 -0.84 10.26 1.17
CA VAL A 232 -1.35 9.76 2.44
C VAL A 232 -0.39 10.06 3.60
N ILE A 233 0.93 9.90 3.42
CA ILE A 233 1.91 10.30 4.44
C ILE A 233 1.81 11.81 4.69
N MET A 234 1.77 12.61 3.62
CA MET A 234 1.60 14.06 3.71
C MET A 234 0.34 14.44 4.50
N ALA A 235 -0.79 13.83 4.21
CA ALA A 235 -2.03 14.06 4.95
C ALA A 235 -1.88 13.77 6.45
N GLY A 236 -1.19 12.68 6.80
CA GLY A 236 -0.87 12.35 8.19
C GLY A 236 -0.01 13.40 8.89
N THR A 237 0.87 14.09 8.17
CA THR A 237 1.63 15.21 8.75
C THR A 237 0.74 16.41 9.14
N LEU A 238 -0.46 16.50 8.56
CA LEU A 238 -1.44 17.55 8.80
C LEU A 238 -2.62 17.09 9.68
N ASP A 239 -2.53 15.91 10.29
CA ASP A 239 -3.59 15.35 11.14
C ASP A 239 -3.98 16.33 12.26
N GLY A 240 -5.29 16.49 12.51
CA GLY A 240 -5.82 17.40 13.52
C GLY A 240 -5.61 18.89 13.21
N LYS A 241 -5.27 19.27 11.96
CA LYS A 241 -5.14 20.68 11.54
C LYS A 241 -6.23 21.06 10.55
N ALA A 242 -6.81 22.25 10.72
CA ALA A 242 -7.56 22.92 9.67
C ALA A 242 -6.60 23.26 8.52
N VAL A 243 -6.98 22.95 7.28
CA VAL A 243 -6.13 23.11 6.10
C VAL A 243 -6.86 23.94 5.04
N GLU A 244 -6.19 24.99 4.54
CA GLU A 244 -6.57 25.65 3.29
C GLU A 244 -5.93 24.88 2.13
N ALA A 245 -6.74 24.22 1.32
CA ALA A 245 -6.31 23.49 0.13
C ALA A 245 -6.49 24.37 -1.11
N THR A 246 -5.49 24.38 -2.01
CA THR A 246 -5.58 25.04 -3.31
C THR A 246 -5.07 24.13 -4.41
N GLN A 247 -5.90 23.86 -5.41
CA GLN A 247 -5.46 23.22 -6.65
C GLN A 247 -4.88 24.27 -7.59
N TYR A 248 -3.67 24.02 -8.11
CA TYR A 248 -3.02 24.88 -9.10
C TYR A 248 -3.17 24.37 -10.53
N SER A 249 -3.03 23.05 -10.75
CA SER A 249 -3.15 22.44 -12.07
C SER A 249 -3.55 20.97 -12.02
N HIS A 250 -4.10 20.48 -13.13
CA HIS A 250 -4.21 19.08 -13.48
C HIS A 250 -4.05 18.95 -15.01
N GLU A 251 -3.14 18.11 -15.49
CA GLU A 251 -2.90 17.82 -16.91
C GLU A 251 -2.59 16.33 -17.12
N ASP A 252 -3.08 15.74 -18.20
CA ASP A 252 -2.97 14.30 -18.50
C ASP A 252 -2.53 13.99 -19.95
N VAL A 253 -2.08 15.03 -20.68
CA VAL A 253 -1.89 14.99 -22.14
C VAL A 253 -0.85 13.97 -22.62
N THR A 254 0.06 13.54 -21.75
CA THR A 254 1.11 12.54 -22.04
C THR A 254 0.67 11.09 -21.80
N GLY A 255 -0.57 10.89 -21.34
CA GLY A 255 -1.06 9.62 -20.83
C GLY A 255 -0.73 9.36 -19.35
N VAL A 256 0.02 10.29 -18.72
CA VAL A 256 0.30 10.31 -17.28
C VAL A 256 -0.31 11.57 -16.68
N GLY A 257 -0.94 11.42 -15.51
CA GLY A 257 -1.63 12.49 -14.80
C GLY A 257 -0.71 13.30 -13.91
N TYR A 258 -0.78 14.62 -14.04
CA TYR A 258 0.04 15.58 -13.29
C TYR A 258 -0.84 16.55 -12.53
N GLY A 259 -0.96 16.34 -11.22
CA GLY A 259 -1.75 17.18 -10.32
C GLY A 259 -0.87 17.98 -9.36
N ILE A 260 -1.18 19.27 -9.16
CA ILE A 260 -0.49 20.10 -8.16
C ILE A 260 -1.51 20.74 -7.22
N CYS A 261 -1.34 20.49 -5.92
CA CYS A 261 -2.10 21.14 -4.84
C CYS A 261 -1.17 21.63 -3.73
N SER A 262 -1.56 22.72 -3.07
CA SER A 262 -0.97 23.17 -1.80
C SER A 262 -1.94 22.99 -0.65
N PHE A 263 -1.38 22.84 0.55
CA PHE A 263 -2.10 22.62 1.80
C PHE A 263 -1.47 23.49 2.88
N ILE A 264 -2.15 24.56 3.28
CA ILE A 264 -1.66 25.51 4.28
C ILE A 264 -2.42 25.31 5.59
N PRO A 265 -1.77 24.80 6.66
CA PRO A 265 -2.41 24.66 7.97
C PRO A 265 -2.76 26.04 8.56
N LYS A 266 -3.99 26.17 9.09
CA LYS A 266 -4.52 27.44 9.64
C LYS A 266 -4.71 27.44 11.15
N GLY A 267 -4.77 26.26 11.77
CA GLY A 267 -5.02 26.07 13.20
C GLY A 267 -5.33 24.62 13.50
N ASP A 268 -5.65 24.33 14.76
CA ASP A 268 -6.10 23.01 15.19
C ASP A 268 -7.56 22.77 14.78
N ASP A 269 -7.90 21.53 14.46
CA ASP A 269 -9.23 21.08 14.09
C ASP A 269 -9.42 19.62 14.53
N ASP A 270 -10.07 19.43 15.68
CA ASP A 270 -10.36 18.11 16.26
C ASP A 270 -11.22 17.23 15.34
N GLY A 271 -11.89 17.81 14.33
CA GLY A 271 -12.66 17.07 13.33
C GLY A 271 -11.79 16.37 12.27
N ARG A 272 -10.48 16.64 12.25
CA ARG A 272 -9.54 16.17 11.21
C ARG A 272 -8.56 15.11 11.71
N HIS A 273 -8.98 14.30 12.68
CA HIS A 273 -8.30 13.07 13.10
C HIS A 273 -8.77 11.87 12.26
N PHE A 274 -8.31 11.81 11.01
CA PHE A 274 -8.88 10.91 9.99
C PHE A 274 -8.55 9.44 10.25
N LEU A 275 -7.36 9.13 10.78
CA LEU A 275 -6.98 7.77 11.12
C LEU A 275 -7.88 7.19 12.21
N ASP A 276 -8.10 7.92 13.29
CA ASP A 276 -8.95 7.49 14.41
C ASP A 276 -10.40 7.28 13.95
N ALA A 277 -10.93 8.22 13.16
CA ALA A 277 -12.26 8.10 12.58
C ALA A 277 -12.40 6.84 11.70
N ARG A 278 -11.38 6.56 10.87
CA ARG A 278 -11.33 5.38 10.00
C ARG A 278 -11.24 4.08 10.78
N LEU A 279 -10.35 4.00 11.77
CA LEU A 279 -10.19 2.81 12.61
C LEU A 279 -11.49 2.48 13.35
N LYS A 280 -12.18 3.49 13.86
CA LYS A 280 -13.45 3.33 14.56
C LYS A 280 -14.58 2.86 13.62
N LEU A 281 -14.59 3.35 12.38
CA LEU A 281 -15.53 2.89 11.35
C LEU A 281 -15.30 1.41 11.04
N VAL A 282 -14.05 1.03 10.73
CA VAL A 282 -13.69 -0.35 10.40
C VAL A 282 -13.98 -1.31 11.56
N GLU A 283 -13.64 -0.93 12.80
CA GLU A 283 -13.93 -1.74 13.98
C GLU A 283 -15.44 -2.01 14.12
N ASN A 284 -16.28 -0.99 13.92
CA ASN A 284 -17.74 -1.15 13.97
C ASN A 284 -18.26 -2.06 12.84
N GLU A 285 -17.76 -1.90 11.62
CA GLU A 285 -18.12 -2.73 10.47
C GLU A 285 -17.78 -4.21 10.72
N LEU A 286 -16.59 -4.49 11.26
CA LEU A 286 -16.14 -5.85 11.57
C LEU A 286 -16.93 -6.46 12.74
N ILE A 287 -17.32 -5.67 13.74
CA ILE A 287 -18.21 -6.12 14.80
C ILE A 287 -19.57 -6.56 14.22
N GLU A 288 -20.14 -5.75 13.33
CA GLU A 288 -21.43 -6.08 12.68
C GLU A 288 -21.31 -7.27 11.72
N LYS A 289 -20.20 -7.39 11.00
CA LYS A 289 -19.90 -8.56 10.15
C LYS A 289 -19.80 -9.83 11.00
N SER A 290 -18.99 -9.80 12.05
CA SER A 290 -18.76 -10.92 12.98
C SER A 290 -20.06 -11.44 13.62
N LYS A 291 -21.00 -10.56 13.96
CA LYS A 291 -22.33 -10.96 14.48
C LYS A 291 -23.12 -11.79 13.46
N LYS A 292 -23.00 -11.46 12.17
CA LYS A 292 -23.73 -12.09 11.06
C LYS A 292 -23.03 -13.34 10.50
N SER A 293 -21.73 -13.51 10.77
CA SER A 293 -20.96 -14.67 10.33
C SER A 293 -21.55 -16.00 10.80
N ASP A 294 -21.38 -17.04 9.99
CA ASP A 294 -21.86 -18.38 10.29
C ASP A 294 -20.93 -19.15 11.24
N ALA A 295 -21.24 -20.43 11.51
CA ALA A 295 -20.48 -21.26 12.43
C ALA A 295 -19.03 -21.50 12.00
N TYR A 296 -18.71 -21.47 10.70
CA TYR A 296 -17.38 -21.75 10.17
C TYR A 296 -16.44 -20.59 10.52
N VAL A 297 -16.87 -19.38 10.20
CA VAL A 297 -16.10 -18.16 10.46
C VAL A 297 -16.04 -17.85 11.95
N LYS A 298 -17.13 -18.09 12.70
CA LYS A 298 -17.11 -17.95 14.17
C LYS A 298 -16.09 -18.87 14.83
N LEU A 299 -16.00 -20.13 14.39
CA LEU A 299 -15.01 -21.06 14.90
C LEU A 299 -13.57 -20.64 14.54
N ALA A 300 -13.35 -20.21 13.28
CA ALA A 300 -12.05 -19.71 12.85
C ALA A 300 -11.60 -18.48 13.66
N ARG A 301 -12.50 -17.50 13.85
CA ARG A 301 -12.24 -16.30 14.66
C ARG A 301 -11.93 -16.64 16.11
N ALA A 302 -12.76 -17.47 16.75
CA ALA A 302 -12.53 -17.90 18.13
C ALA A 302 -11.17 -18.60 18.29
N SER A 303 -10.80 -19.43 17.31
CA SER A 303 -9.52 -20.15 17.31
C SER A 303 -8.32 -19.22 17.16
N ALA A 304 -8.40 -18.28 16.21
CA ALA A 304 -7.39 -17.26 15.99
C ALA A 304 -7.20 -16.37 17.24
N GLU A 305 -8.28 -15.86 17.80
CA GLU A 305 -8.23 -15.01 19.00
C GLU A 305 -7.72 -15.75 20.22
N TYR A 306 -8.18 -17.00 20.44
CA TYR A 306 -7.74 -17.80 21.58
C TYR A 306 -6.24 -18.08 21.51
N TYR A 307 -5.71 -18.39 20.33
CA TYR A 307 -4.28 -18.61 20.15
C TYR A 307 -3.46 -17.34 20.34
N VAL A 308 -3.86 -16.21 19.75
CA VAL A 308 -3.14 -14.94 19.91
C VAL A 308 -3.09 -14.49 21.37
N LYS A 309 -4.18 -14.70 22.13
CA LYS A 309 -4.26 -14.29 23.54
C LYS A 309 -3.56 -15.25 24.51
N ASN A 310 -3.60 -16.56 24.25
CA ASN A 310 -3.17 -17.59 25.21
C ASN A 310 -1.93 -18.39 24.79
N GLY A 311 -1.55 -18.35 23.50
CA GLY A 311 -0.49 -19.19 22.93
C GLY A 311 -0.87 -20.68 22.79
N GLU A 312 -2.15 -21.02 22.95
CA GLU A 312 -2.66 -22.38 22.95
C GLU A 312 -3.70 -22.59 21.84
N VAL A 313 -3.84 -23.82 21.37
CA VAL A 313 -4.88 -24.19 20.40
C VAL A 313 -6.23 -24.30 21.13
N LEU A 314 -7.27 -23.67 20.58
CA LEU A 314 -8.63 -23.75 21.13
C LEU A 314 -9.09 -25.22 21.19
N PRO A 315 -9.46 -25.75 22.38
CA PRO A 315 -10.10 -27.05 22.48
C PRO A 315 -11.43 -27.04 21.72
N LEU A 316 -11.78 -28.16 21.08
CA LEU A 316 -13.03 -28.28 20.32
C LEU A 316 -14.24 -27.91 21.22
N PRO A 317 -14.98 -26.83 20.91
CA PRO A 317 -16.13 -26.44 21.72
C PRO A 317 -17.24 -27.51 21.72
N GLU A 318 -17.99 -27.61 22.81
CA GLU A 318 -19.09 -28.59 22.93
C GLU A 318 -20.29 -28.26 22.03
N ASP A 319 -20.47 -26.98 21.67
CA ASP A 319 -21.59 -26.44 20.92
C ASP A 319 -21.29 -26.24 19.41
N VAL A 320 -20.24 -26.89 18.89
CA VAL A 320 -19.90 -26.85 17.46
C VAL A 320 -21.03 -27.42 16.60
N ALA A 321 -21.35 -26.71 15.52
CA ALA A 321 -22.41 -27.10 14.59
C ALA A 321 -22.20 -28.53 14.04
N PRO A 322 -23.23 -29.40 14.03
CA PRO A 322 -23.09 -30.80 13.63
C PRO A 322 -22.50 -31.02 12.23
N GLU A 323 -22.75 -30.12 11.28
CA GLU A 323 -22.20 -30.19 9.93
C GLU A 323 -20.66 -30.11 9.91
N LEU A 324 -20.04 -29.41 10.87
CA LEU A 324 -18.58 -29.32 10.99
C LEU A 324 -17.94 -30.59 11.58
N LEU A 325 -18.74 -31.41 12.29
CA LEU A 325 -18.28 -32.64 12.94
C LEU A 325 -18.39 -33.87 12.03
N ASN A 326 -19.34 -33.85 11.10
CA ASN A 326 -19.67 -35.00 10.25
C ASN A 326 -19.02 -34.97 8.86
N VAL A 327 -18.40 -33.84 8.48
CA VAL A 327 -17.74 -33.66 7.18
C VAL A 327 -16.22 -33.67 7.33
N ARG A 328 -15.54 -34.25 6.35
CA ARG A 328 -14.09 -34.17 6.18
C ARG A 328 -13.79 -33.50 4.84
N ALA A 329 -13.20 -32.32 4.90
CA ALA A 329 -12.82 -31.54 3.72
C ALA A 329 -11.50 -30.82 3.99
N GLY A 330 -10.79 -30.44 2.93
CA GLY A 330 -9.75 -29.41 3.04
C GLY A 330 -10.40 -28.06 3.30
N ALA A 331 -9.73 -27.18 4.02
CA ALA A 331 -10.22 -25.83 4.28
C ALA A 331 -9.08 -24.82 4.29
N PHE A 332 -9.36 -23.59 3.89
CA PHE A 332 -8.45 -22.46 3.98
C PHE A 332 -9.07 -21.40 4.88
N VAL A 333 -8.30 -20.93 5.86
CA VAL A 333 -8.64 -19.76 6.66
C VAL A 333 -7.83 -18.59 6.14
N SER A 334 -8.53 -17.56 5.67
CA SER A 334 -7.93 -16.33 5.15
C SER A 334 -8.25 -15.17 6.07
N ILE A 335 -7.22 -14.47 6.51
CA ILE A 335 -7.26 -13.35 7.43
C ILE A 335 -6.82 -12.11 6.67
N HIS A 336 -7.65 -11.08 6.71
CA HIS A 336 -7.37 -9.78 6.11
C HIS A 336 -7.38 -8.71 7.20
N LYS A 337 -6.56 -7.68 7.03
CA LYS A 337 -6.52 -6.50 7.88
C LYS A 337 -6.59 -5.28 6.98
N PHE A 338 -7.59 -4.43 7.19
CA PHE A 338 -7.86 -3.27 6.32
C PHE A 338 -7.92 -3.61 4.82
N GLY A 339 -8.53 -4.76 4.49
CA GLY A 339 -8.65 -5.28 3.12
C GLY A 339 -7.41 -6.02 2.60
N ALA A 340 -6.23 -5.77 3.14
CA ALA A 340 -4.99 -6.45 2.74
C ALA A 340 -4.88 -7.84 3.39
N LEU A 341 -4.30 -8.81 2.66
CA LEU A 341 -4.06 -10.14 3.19
C LEU A 341 -3.06 -10.10 4.36
N ARG A 342 -3.45 -10.65 5.52
CA ARG A 342 -2.64 -10.70 6.76
C ARG A 342 -2.19 -12.11 7.15
N GLY A 343 -2.83 -13.12 6.56
CA GLY A 343 -2.46 -14.53 6.66
C GLY A 343 -3.44 -15.40 5.90
N CYS A 344 -2.97 -16.45 5.22
CA CYS A 344 -3.87 -17.43 4.60
C CYS A 344 -3.20 -18.80 4.57
N ILE A 345 -3.76 -19.73 5.32
CA ILE A 345 -3.28 -21.11 5.43
C ILE A 345 -4.45 -22.06 5.30
N GLY A 346 -4.20 -23.18 4.64
CA GLY A 346 -5.18 -24.23 4.48
C GLY A 346 -4.59 -25.53 4.00
N THR A 347 -5.45 -26.53 3.92
CA THR A 347 -5.15 -27.88 3.48
C THR A 347 -5.96 -28.23 2.25
N ILE A 348 -5.33 -28.91 1.28
CA ILE A 348 -5.96 -29.28 0.01
C ILE A 348 -6.97 -30.43 0.20
N ALA A 349 -6.74 -31.26 1.21
CA ALA A 349 -7.61 -32.37 1.60
C ALA A 349 -7.60 -32.49 3.12
N SER A 350 -8.63 -33.11 3.70
CA SER A 350 -8.75 -33.24 5.15
C SER A 350 -7.52 -33.92 5.76
N THR A 351 -6.88 -33.24 6.70
CA THR A 351 -5.79 -33.77 7.53
C THR A 351 -6.28 -34.15 8.92
N GLN A 352 -7.44 -33.61 9.31
CA GLN A 352 -8.06 -33.83 10.60
C GLN A 352 -9.23 -34.83 10.54
N LYS A 353 -9.74 -35.16 11.73
CA LYS A 353 -10.86 -36.09 11.93
C LYS A 353 -12.18 -35.52 11.39
N ASN A 354 -12.33 -34.20 11.42
CA ASN A 354 -13.51 -33.47 10.96
C ASN A 354 -13.11 -32.04 10.56
N LEU A 355 -14.03 -31.35 9.89
CA LEU A 355 -13.84 -30.00 9.39
C LEU A 355 -13.66 -28.96 10.51
N ALA A 356 -14.29 -29.15 11.68
CA ALA A 356 -14.11 -28.27 12.83
C ALA A 356 -12.63 -28.17 13.26
N LEU A 357 -11.97 -29.32 13.45
CA LEU A 357 -10.55 -29.38 13.81
C LEU A 357 -9.65 -28.86 12.68
N GLU A 358 -10.05 -29.08 11.43
CA GLU A 358 -9.35 -28.53 10.27
C GLU A 358 -9.36 -27.00 10.27
N ILE A 359 -10.51 -26.38 10.56
CA ILE A 359 -10.66 -24.92 10.66
C ILE A 359 -9.84 -24.38 11.85
N ILE A 360 -9.89 -25.03 13.01
CA ILE A 360 -9.14 -24.60 14.20
C ILE A 360 -7.63 -24.56 13.89
N GLU A 361 -7.05 -25.64 13.36
CA GLU A 361 -5.62 -25.70 13.09
C GLU A 361 -5.19 -24.71 11.98
N ASN A 362 -6.00 -24.56 10.93
CA ASN A 362 -5.70 -23.63 9.85
C ASN A 362 -5.84 -22.17 10.30
N ALA A 363 -6.79 -21.84 11.18
CA ALA A 363 -6.90 -20.50 11.77
C ALA A 363 -5.68 -20.15 12.62
N VAL A 364 -5.24 -21.06 13.49
CA VAL A 364 -4.01 -20.90 14.28
C VAL A 364 -2.81 -20.71 13.36
N SER A 365 -2.70 -21.51 12.31
CA SER A 365 -1.59 -21.43 11.37
C SER A 365 -1.62 -20.14 10.56
N ALA A 366 -2.80 -19.65 10.17
CA ALA A 366 -2.96 -18.38 9.45
C ALA A 366 -2.52 -17.17 10.28
N VAL A 367 -2.74 -17.17 11.61
CA VAL A 367 -2.27 -16.07 12.48
C VAL A 367 -0.79 -16.17 12.88
N SER A 368 -0.15 -17.34 12.80
CA SER A 368 1.14 -17.56 13.47
C SER A 368 2.23 -18.24 12.65
N LYS A 369 1.89 -18.94 11.57
CA LYS A 369 2.80 -19.80 10.79
C LYS A 369 2.87 -19.44 9.31
N ASP A 370 2.15 -18.42 8.84
CA ASP A 370 2.27 -17.96 7.46
C ASP A 370 3.62 -17.26 7.25
N PRO A 371 4.57 -17.84 6.49
CA PRO A 371 5.95 -17.35 6.43
C PRO A 371 6.08 -16.00 5.71
N ARG A 372 5.00 -15.52 5.08
CA ARG A 372 4.97 -14.21 4.41
C ARG A 372 4.78 -13.06 5.39
N PHE A 373 4.30 -13.35 6.61
CA PHE A 373 3.91 -12.34 7.57
C PHE A 373 4.50 -12.63 8.95
N GLN A 374 4.71 -11.59 9.75
CA GLN A 374 4.96 -11.77 11.18
C GLN A 374 3.71 -12.29 11.87
N PRO A 375 3.82 -13.01 13.01
CA PRO A 375 2.67 -13.43 13.79
C PRO A 375 1.74 -12.25 14.12
N VAL A 376 0.43 -12.50 14.11
CA VAL A 376 -0.59 -11.52 14.46
C VAL A 376 -0.51 -11.15 15.94
N THR A 377 -0.59 -9.87 16.26
CA THR A 377 -0.57 -9.36 17.64
C THR A 377 -1.98 -9.08 18.16
N GLU A 378 -2.12 -8.96 19.49
CA GLU A 378 -3.43 -8.79 20.14
C GLU A 378 -4.16 -7.51 19.72
N ASP A 379 -3.44 -6.41 19.49
CA ASP A 379 -3.99 -5.13 19.04
C ASP A 379 -4.57 -5.19 17.62
N GLU A 380 -4.15 -6.18 16.81
CA GLU A 380 -4.67 -6.39 15.46
C GLU A 380 -6.03 -7.10 15.46
N LEU A 381 -6.37 -7.88 16.50
CA LEU A 381 -7.51 -8.81 16.52
C LEU A 381 -8.84 -8.15 16.14
N LYS A 382 -9.07 -6.92 16.63
CA LYS A 382 -10.29 -6.15 16.36
C LYS A 382 -10.42 -5.64 14.92
N TYR A 383 -9.33 -5.68 14.17
CA TYR A 383 -9.26 -5.26 12.77
C TYR A 383 -9.16 -6.43 11.78
N LEU A 384 -9.28 -7.67 12.26
CA LEU A 384 -9.20 -8.85 11.42
C LEU A 384 -10.55 -9.20 10.82
N ASP A 385 -10.57 -9.26 9.49
CA ASP A 385 -11.61 -9.91 8.72
C ASP A 385 -11.20 -11.35 8.40
N ILE A 386 -12.07 -12.32 8.68
CA ILE A 386 -11.73 -13.75 8.58
C ILE A 386 -12.76 -14.42 7.70
N ASN A 387 -12.29 -15.12 6.68
CA ASN A 387 -13.11 -15.93 5.77
C ASN A 387 -12.65 -17.40 5.83
N VAL A 388 -13.58 -18.33 5.61
CA VAL A 388 -13.28 -19.77 5.53
C VAL A 388 -13.74 -20.31 4.19
N ASP A 389 -12.79 -20.87 3.44
CA ASP A 389 -13.04 -21.55 2.17
C ASP A 389 -13.00 -23.06 2.39
N VAL A 390 -14.13 -23.75 2.20
CA VAL A 390 -14.24 -25.21 2.32
C VAL A 390 -14.18 -25.83 0.93
N LEU A 391 -13.25 -26.76 0.74
CA LEU A 391 -12.96 -27.36 -0.56
C LEU A 391 -13.86 -28.57 -0.80
N GLY A 392 -14.53 -28.59 -1.95
CA GLY A 392 -15.19 -29.78 -2.48
C GLY A 392 -14.20 -30.85 -2.96
N GLU A 393 -14.72 -32.01 -3.34
CA GLU A 393 -13.90 -33.08 -3.92
C GLU A 393 -13.27 -32.64 -5.24
N ALA A 394 -12.00 -33.00 -5.43
CA ALA A 394 -11.25 -32.67 -6.64
C ALA A 394 -11.56 -33.66 -7.77
N GLU A 395 -12.06 -33.16 -8.89
CA GLU A 395 -12.37 -33.92 -10.10
C GLU A 395 -11.25 -33.78 -11.11
N LYS A 396 -10.76 -34.89 -11.67
CA LYS A 396 -9.76 -34.84 -12.75
C LYS A 396 -10.40 -34.31 -14.03
N ILE A 397 -9.76 -33.34 -14.67
CA ILE A 397 -10.21 -32.79 -15.95
C ILE A 397 -9.29 -33.19 -17.09
N SER A 398 -9.83 -33.27 -18.29
CA SER A 398 -9.11 -33.66 -19.50
C SER A 398 -8.49 -32.46 -20.22
N SER A 399 -9.02 -31.25 -20.00
CA SER A 399 -8.61 -30.03 -20.68
C SER A 399 -8.84 -28.79 -19.81
N PRO A 400 -8.02 -27.72 -19.95
CA PRO A 400 -8.29 -26.41 -19.35
C PRO A 400 -9.67 -25.82 -19.70
N ALA A 401 -10.27 -26.21 -20.82
CA ALA A 401 -11.60 -25.74 -21.23
C ALA A 401 -12.74 -26.13 -20.26
N GLU A 402 -12.47 -27.05 -19.33
CA GLU A 402 -13.41 -27.47 -18.28
C GLU A 402 -13.32 -26.62 -16.99
N LEU A 403 -12.43 -25.62 -16.98
CA LEU A 403 -12.29 -24.65 -15.90
C LEU A 403 -13.07 -23.39 -16.21
N ASP A 404 -13.56 -22.78 -15.13
CA ASP A 404 -14.12 -21.44 -15.10
C ASP A 404 -13.45 -20.74 -13.92
N VAL A 405 -12.76 -19.63 -14.17
CA VAL A 405 -11.94 -18.93 -13.15
C VAL A 405 -12.77 -18.42 -11.99
N LYS A 406 -14.08 -18.15 -12.19
CA LYS A 406 -15.00 -17.69 -11.14
C LYS A 406 -15.60 -18.84 -10.36
N LYS A 407 -15.78 -20.00 -11.00
CA LYS A 407 -16.45 -21.15 -10.37
C LYS A 407 -15.51 -22.16 -9.73
N TYR A 408 -14.41 -22.49 -10.40
CA TYR A 408 -13.58 -23.64 -10.06
C TYR A 408 -12.18 -23.24 -9.63
N GLY A 409 -11.74 -23.77 -8.49
CA GLY A 409 -10.31 -23.81 -8.17
C GLY A 409 -9.61 -24.85 -9.03
N VAL A 410 -8.30 -24.67 -9.23
CA VAL A 410 -7.47 -25.57 -10.02
C VAL A 410 -6.36 -26.18 -9.18
N ILE A 411 -6.12 -27.47 -9.43
CA ILE A 411 -4.98 -28.21 -8.89
C ILE A 411 -4.15 -28.69 -10.07
N VAL A 412 -2.87 -28.37 -10.03
CA VAL A 412 -1.88 -28.82 -11.02
C VAL A 412 -0.95 -29.81 -10.34
N GLN A 413 -0.81 -31.01 -10.90
CA GLN A 413 0.00 -32.07 -10.32
C GLN A 413 1.02 -32.61 -11.32
N SER A 414 2.28 -32.72 -10.90
CA SER A 414 3.39 -33.34 -11.65
C SER A 414 4.17 -34.27 -10.71
N GLY A 415 3.91 -35.58 -10.77
CA GLY A 415 4.46 -36.54 -9.82
C GLY A 415 4.06 -36.19 -8.37
N TYR A 416 5.05 -35.89 -7.52
CA TYR A 416 4.85 -35.46 -6.12
C TYR A 416 4.62 -33.95 -5.97
N LYS A 417 4.90 -33.16 -7.01
CA LYS A 417 4.68 -31.70 -6.98
C LYS A 417 3.20 -31.41 -7.19
N ARG A 418 2.65 -30.54 -6.36
CA ARG A 418 1.25 -30.12 -6.46
C ARG A 418 1.14 -28.64 -6.13
N GLY A 419 0.41 -27.92 -6.99
CA GLY A 419 0.05 -26.53 -6.76
C GLY A 419 -1.46 -26.37 -6.81
N LEU A 420 -2.01 -25.47 -6.00
CA LEU A 420 -3.43 -25.16 -5.94
C LEU A 420 -3.65 -23.66 -6.06
N LEU A 421 -4.72 -23.28 -6.76
CA LEU A 421 -5.27 -21.93 -6.73
C LEU A 421 -6.77 -21.98 -6.52
N LEU A 422 -7.27 -21.16 -5.61
CA LEU A 422 -8.70 -20.99 -5.34
C LEU A 422 -9.40 -20.26 -6.51
N PRO A 423 -10.72 -20.43 -6.69
CA PRO A 423 -11.48 -19.65 -7.67
C PRO A 423 -11.67 -18.20 -7.23
N ASP A 424 -12.11 -17.37 -8.18
CA ASP A 424 -12.57 -16.00 -7.97
C ASP A 424 -11.60 -15.15 -7.14
N LEU A 425 -10.36 -15.09 -7.63
CA LEU A 425 -9.30 -14.25 -7.07
C LEU A 425 -9.12 -13.01 -7.93
N ASP A 426 -8.99 -11.86 -7.28
CA ASP A 426 -8.68 -10.60 -7.97
C ASP A 426 -7.36 -10.72 -8.75
N GLY A 427 -7.35 -10.18 -9.98
CA GLY A 427 -6.19 -10.23 -10.88
C GLY A 427 -5.96 -11.56 -11.60
N VAL A 428 -6.89 -12.52 -11.49
CA VAL A 428 -6.86 -13.80 -12.25
C VAL A 428 -8.08 -13.88 -13.17
N ASP A 429 -7.90 -13.38 -14.38
CA ASP A 429 -9.00 -13.21 -15.35
C ASP A 429 -9.08 -14.37 -16.35
N THR A 430 -8.00 -15.15 -16.52
CA THR A 430 -7.97 -16.27 -17.49
C THR A 430 -7.56 -17.60 -16.87
N VAL A 431 -8.03 -18.69 -17.48
CA VAL A 431 -7.70 -20.06 -17.06
C VAL A 431 -6.19 -20.32 -17.19
N GLU A 432 -5.54 -19.76 -18.21
CA GLU A 432 -4.10 -19.89 -18.41
C GLU A 432 -3.32 -19.22 -17.27
N GLN A 433 -3.75 -18.03 -16.84
CA GLN A 433 -3.19 -17.36 -15.67
C GLN A 433 -3.38 -18.22 -14.42
N GLN A 434 -4.59 -18.75 -14.22
CA GLN A 434 -4.94 -19.60 -13.08
C GLN A 434 -4.02 -20.84 -12.98
N ILE A 435 -3.86 -21.57 -14.09
CA ILE A 435 -2.98 -22.75 -14.17
C ILE A 435 -1.50 -22.36 -13.98
N SER A 436 -1.06 -21.26 -14.60
CA SER A 436 0.32 -20.78 -14.49
C SER A 436 0.69 -20.39 -13.05
N ILE A 437 -0.20 -19.72 -12.33
CA ILE A 437 -0.01 -19.38 -10.92
C ILE A 437 0.04 -20.66 -10.07
N ALA A 438 -0.89 -21.60 -10.27
CA ALA A 438 -0.89 -22.87 -9.55
C ALA A 438 0.42 -23.65 -9.78
N ARG A 439 0.91 -23.70 -11.03
CA ARG A 439 2.23 -24.31 -11.36
C ARG A 439 3.37 -23.69 -10.57
N ARG A 440 3.45 -22.35 -10.55
CA ARG A 440 4.49 -21.62 -9.80
C ARG A 440 4.44 -21.95 -8.31
N LYS A 441 3.24 -21.94 -7.70
CA LYS A 441 3.04 -22.33 -6.30
C LYS A 441 3.48 -23.77 -5.99
N GLY A 442 3.28 -24.67 -6.95
CA GLY A 442 3.71 -26.08 -6.83
C GLY A 442 5.17 -26.34 -7.22
N GLY A 443 5.95 -25.34 -7.63
CA GLY A 443 7.32 -25.52 -8.13
C GLY A 443 7.40 -26.36 -9.42
N ILE A 444 6.37 -26.29 -10.27
CA ILE A 444 6.22 -27.06 -11.52
C ILE A 444 6.66 -26.17 -12.69
N ALA A 445 7.59 -26.65 -13.53
CA ALA A 445 8.08 -25.88 -14.68
C ALA A 445 7.00 -25.70 -15.77
N PRO A 446 7.05 -24.66 -16.62
CA PRO A 446 6.04 -24.38 -17.65
C PRO A 446 5.86 -25.47 -18.73
N ASP A 447 6.87 -26.30 -18.95
CA ASP A 447 6.89 -27.37 -19.96
C ASP A 447 6.67 -28.77 -19.37
N GLU A 448 6.66 -28.91 -18.04
CA GLU A 448 6.34 -30.18 -17.38
C GLU A 448 4.93 -30.65 -17.76
N LYS A 449 4.77 -31.96 -18.01
CA LYS A 449 3.45 -32.59 -18.18
C LYS A 449 2.75 -32.64 -16.83
N VAL A 450 1.47 -32.25 -16.82
CA VAL A 450 0.68 -32.14 -15.59
C VAL A 450 -0.66 -32.83 -15.74
N ASP A 451 -1.15 -33.38 -14.64
CA ASP A 451 -2.56 -33.66 -14.46
C ASP A 451 -3.25 -32.42 -13.90
N LEU A 452 -4.46 -32.15 -14.40
CA LEU A 452 -5.30 -31.06 -13.93
C LEU A 452 -6.50 -31.63 -13.18
N PHE A 453 -6.84 -30.98 -12.07
CA PHE A 453 -8.07 -31.23 -11.35
C PHE A 453 -8.77 -29.91 -11.07
N ARG A 454 -10.09 -29.95 -11.01
CA ARG A 454 -10.92 -28.83 -10.58
C ARG A 454 -11.66 -29.17 -9.30
N PHE A 455 -12.04 -28.17 -8.51
CA PHE A 455 -12.88 -28.33 -7.34
C PHE A 455 -13.72 -27.09 -7.14
N GLU A 456 -14.90 -27.26 -6.54
CA GLU A 456 -15.73 -26.12 -6.09
C GLU A 456 -15.32 -25.70 -4.68
N VAL A 457 -15.57 -24.44 -4.35
CA VAL A 457 -15.31 -23.88 -3.02
C VAL A 457 -16.59 -23.28 -2.47
N VAL A 458 -16.92 -23.64 -1.24
CA VAL A 458 -17.95 -22.94 -0.46
C VAL A 458 -17.24 -21.92 0.40
N ARG A 459 -17.47 -20.64 0.14
CA ARG A 459 -16.86 -19.51 0.85
C ARG A 459 -17.80 -18.99 1.92
N HIS A 460 -17.30 -18.92 3.14
CA HIS A 460 -17.98 -18.43 4.33
C HIS A 460 -17.36 -17.09 4.77
N TYR A 461 -18.21 -16.12 5.14
CA TYR A 461 -17.84 -14.72 5.43
C TYR A 461 -18.21 -14.26 6.85
#